data_AF-A0A843UNM2-F1
#
_entry.id   AF-A0A843UNM2-F1
#
_cell.length_a   1.000
_cell.length_b   1.000
_cell.length_c   1.000
_cell.angle_alpha   90.00
_cell.angle_beta   90.00
_cell.angle_gamma   90.00
#
_symmetry.space_group_name_H-M   'P 1'
#
loop_
_entity.id
_entity.type
_entity.pdbx_description
1 polymer ?
#
loop_
_entity_poly.entity_id
_entity_poly.type
_entity_poly.pdbx_seq_one_letter_code
_entity_poly.pdbx_strand_id
1 'polypeptide(L)'
;MQGLVQAMQTQAHTQAALQAQLEAQAQVPAQDHGGPSIMERFKRMLPPSFKGESDPLLAESWMREIEKIFRAIRCADEDKDTLATYMLQDGAIDVAWDEFVRLFRAKFIPEHNQDRMEQEFLSLAQGSMTVLEYEARFSKLSKYAPHIMADERRKTKKFVMGLKPSLRTRLVAFDHRTLDEALSAACRQEGEMEQYLDEKKASQKRRAATFQRQDKKKAVYQT
;
A
#
# COMPACT_ATOMS: atom_id res chain seq x y z
N MET A 1 28.74 75.69 -33.22
CA MET A 1 27.94 74.73 -34.00
C MET A 1 28.28 73.25 -33.71
N GLN A 2 29.54 72.89 -33.41
CA GLN A 2 29.92 71.49 -33.09
C GLN A 2 29.27 70.91 -31.81
N GLY A 3 29.11 71.71 -30.74
CA GLY A 3 28.55 71.21 -29.48
C GLY A 3 27.08 70.78 -29.56
N LEU A 4 26.28 71.40 -30.44
CA LEU A 4 24.86 71.05 -30.62
C LEU A 4 24.70 69.70 -31.33
N VAL A 5 25.57 69.38 -32.28
CA VAL A 5 25.54 68.10 -33.00
C VAL A 5 25.88 66.94 -32.05
N GLN A 6 26.84 67.15 -31.16
CA GLN A 6 27.25 66.13 -30.19
C GLN A 6 26.17 65.89 -29.12
N ALA A 7 25.48 66.95 -28.68
CA ALA A 7 24.35 66.82 -27.77
C ALA A 7 23.18 66.03 -28.39
N MET A 8 22.84 66.31 -29.65
CA MET A 8 21.79 65.57 -30.38
C MET A 8 22.15 64.10 -30.60
N GLN A 9 23.42 63.81 -30.93
CA GLN A 9 23.88 62.43 -31.03
C GLN A 9 23.79 61.70 -29.69
N THR A 10 24.21 62.33 -28.60
CA THR A 10 24.15 61.72 -27.27
C THR A 10 22.70 61.44 -26.85
N GLN A 11 21.78 62.34 -27.16
CA GLN A 11 20.35 62.16 -26.88
C GLN A 11 19.74 61.00 -27.66
N ALA A 12 20.06 60.87 -28.96
CA ALA A 12 19.56 59.77 -29.80
C ALA A 12 20.03 58.39 -29.30
N HIS A 13 21.30 58.27 -28.90
CA HIS A 13 21.83 57.01 -28.35
C HIS A 13 21.19 56.67 -27.01
N THR A 14 20.94 57.67 -26.16
CA THR A 14 20.30 57.45 -24.85
C THR A 14 18.86 56.99 -25.01
N GLN A 15 18.13 57.55 -25.98
CA GLN A 15 16.75 57.15 -26.27
C GLN A 15 16.68 55.73 -26.86
N ALA A 16 17.58 55.38 -27.77
CA ALA A 16 17.67 54.01 -28.30
C ALA A 16 18.00 52.97 -27.22
N ALA A 17 18.89 53.30 -26.29
CA ALA A 17 19.24 52.43 -25.17
C ALA A 17 18.04 52.22 -24.21
N LEU A 18 17.29 53.28 -23.90
CA LEU A 18 16.12 53.19 -23.04
C LEU A 18 15.00 52.36 -23.67
N GLN A 19 14.82 52.47 -24.99
CA GLN A 19 13.83 51.70 -25.73
C GLN A 19 14.21 50.21 -25.83
N ALA A 20 15.49 49.91 -26.10
CA ALA A 20 15.99 48.54 -26.07
C ALA A 20 15.85 47.91 -24.67
N GLN A 21 15.96 48.71 -23.61
CA GLN A 21 15.78 48.23 -22.23
C GLN A 21 14.31 47.97 -21.88
N LEU A 22 13.37 48.78 -22.40
CA LEU A 22 11.92 48.53 -22.31
C LEU A 22 11.50 47.28 -23.11
N GLU A 23 12.05 47.09 -24.30
CA GLU A 23 11.82 45.90 -25.13
C GLU A 23 12.40 44.63 -24.48
N ALA A 24 13.60 44.72 -23.88
CA ALA A 24 14.18 43.61 -23.12
C ALA A 24 13.38 43.25 -21.86
N GLN A 25 12.68 44.21 -21.24
CA GLN A 25 11.77 43.94 -20.12
C GLN A 25 10.41 43.40 -20.58
N ALA A 26 9.93 43.77 -21.78
CA ALA A 26 8.72 43.22 -22.38
C ALA A 26 8.92 41.78 -22.92
N GLN A 27 10.16 41.43 -23.27
CA GLN A 27 10.57 40.09 -23.66
C GLN A 27 10.84 39.20 -22.42
N VAL A 28 9.91 39.15 -21.47
CA VAL A 28 9.89 38.02 -20.54
C VAL A 28 9.67 36.79 -21.41
N PRO A 29 10.56 35.79 -21.45
CA PRO A 29 10.23 34.56 -22.16
C PRO A 29 8.96 34.05 -21.51
N ALA A 30 7.88 33.99 -22.29
CA ALA A 30 6.74 33.16 -21.95
C ALA A 30 7.36 31.81 -21.58
N GLN A 31 7.26 31.45 -20.31
CA GLN A 31 7.78 30.17 -19.86
C GLN A 31 6.89 29.13 -20.52
N ASP A 32 7.30 28.71 -21.72
CA ASP A 32 6.80 27.55 -22.40
C ASP A 32 7.22 26.36 -21.55
N HIS A 33 6.38 26.03 -20.57
CA HIS A 33 6.42 24.78 -19.85
C HIS A 33 5.96 23.68 -20.83
N GLY A 34 6.74 23.43 -21.89
CA GLY A 34 6.47 22.38 -22.89
C GLY A 34 6.51 20.95 -22.34
N GLY A 35 6.52 20.79 -21.01
CA GLY A 35 6.34 19.54 -20.31
C GLY A 35 4.91 19.41 -19.77
N PRO A 36 4.40 18.17 -19.61
CA PRO A 36 3.07 17.95 -19.05
C PRO A 36 2.98 18.56 -17.64
N SER A 37 1.89 19.29 -17.39
CA SER A 37 1.55 19.86 -16.08
C SER A 37 1.55 18.80 -14.99
N ILE A 38 1.68 19.21 -13.73
CA ILE A 38 1.65 18.27 -12.59
C ILE A 38 0.35 17.45 -12.56
N MET A 39 -0.77 18.07 -12.94
CA MET A 39 -2.08 17.41 -13.08
C MET A 39 -2.07 16.33 -14.19
N GLU A 40 -1.48 16.61 -15.35
CA GLU A 40 -1.39 15.62 -16.44
C GLU A 40 -0.47 14.46 -16.06
N ARG A 41 0.64 14.75 -15.37
CA ARG A 41 1.54 13.73 -14.83
C ARG A 41 0.83 12.87 -13.78
N PHE A 42 0.05 13.47 -12.90
CA PHE A 42 -0.76 12.78 -11.91
C PHE A 42 -1.81 11.86 -12.57
N LYS A 43 -2.62 12.37 -13.50
CA LYS A 43 -3.63 11.58 -14.23
C LYS A 43 -3.01 10.41 -15.01
N ARG A 44 -1.82 10.59 -15.59
CA ARG A 44 -1.10 9.52 -16.29
C ARG A 44 -0.69 8.36 -15.38
N MET A 45 -0.56 8.60 -14.07
CA MET A 45 -0.32 7.54 -13.08
C MET A 45 -1.60 6.79 -12.68
N LEU A 46 -2.77 7.18 -13.21
CA LEU A 46 -4.07 6.59 -12.95
C LEU A 46 -4.35 6.47 -11.44
N PRO A 47 -4.46 7.60 -10.73
CA PRO A 47 -4.64 7.59 -9.29
C PRO A 47 -5.93 6.85 -8.91
N PRO A 48 -5.91 6.00 -7.89
CA PRO A 48 -7.10 5.28 -7.45
C PRO A 48 -8.16 6.27 -6.95
N SER A 49 -9.43 5.98 -7.24
CA SER A 49 -10.56 6.74 -6.68
C SER A 49 -10.89 6.24 -5.28
N PHE A 50 -11.15 7.16 -4.35
CA PHE A 50 -11.63 6.81 -3.02
C PHE A 50 -13.15 6.92 -2.97
N LYS A 51 -13.84 5.81 -2.74
CA LYS A 51 -15.31 5.75 -2.73
C LYS A 51 -15.93 5.99 -1.35
N GLY A 52 -15.18 6.56 -0.41
CA GLY A 52 -15.66 6.75 0.96
C GLY A 52 -15.76 5.43 1.74
N GLU A 53 -14.89 4.47 1.43
CA GLU A 53 -14.93 3.14 2.03
C GLU A 53 -14.72 3.22 3.55
N SER A 54 -15.58 2.55 4.32
CA SER A 54 -15.56 2.56 5.79
C SER A 54 -14.47 1.68 6.40
N ASP A 55 -13.73 0.92 5.58
CA ASP A 55 -12.62 0.07 6.02
C ASP A 55 -11.35 0.92 6.20
N PRO A 56 -10.84 1.07 7.44
CA PRO A 56 -9.61 1.82 7.69
C PRO A 56 -8.40 1.29 6.91
N LEU A 57 -8.37 0.00 6.60
CA LEU A 57 -7.28 -0.61 5.84
C LEU A 57 -7.29 -0.17 4.38
N LEU A 58 -8.47 -0.04 3.77
CA LEU A 58 -8.61 0.42 2.40
C LEU A 58 -8.32 1.92 2.30
N ALA A 59 -8.81 2.71 3.26
CA ALA A 59 -8.49 4.13 3.37
C ALA A 59 -6.98 4.37 3.49
N GLU A 60 -6.27 3.58 4.30
CA GLU A 60 -4.82 3.70 4.44
C GLU A 60 -4.08 3.24 3.17
N SER A 61 -4.53 2.15 2.54
CA SER A 61 -3.96 1.67 1.28
C SER A 61 -4.10 2.71 0.18
N TRP A 62 -5.27 3.36 0.09
CA TRP A 62 -5.53 4.44 -0.85
C TRP A 62 -4.58 5.62 -0.61
N MET A 63 -4.49 6.11 0.64
CA MET A 63 -3.61 7.22 1.00
C MET A 63 -2.14 6.95 0.65
N ARG A 64 -1.67 5.74 0.94
CA ARG A 64 -0.30 5.31 0.62
C ARG A 64 -0.02 5.31 -0.88
N GLU A 65 -0.98 4.87 -1.69
CA GLU A 65 -0.81 4.85 -3.15
C GLU A 65 -0.78 6.28 -3.72
N ILE A 66 -1.60 7.19 -3.20
CA ILE A 66 -1.54 8.62 -3.57
C ILE A 66 -0.18 9.24 -3.20
N GLU A 67 0.31 9.04 -1.97
CA GLU A 67 1.64 9.53 -1.55
C GLU A 67 2.79 8.95 -2.40
N LYS A 68 2.64 7.70 -2.85
CA LYS A 68 3.60 7.05 -3.75
C LYS A 68 3.57 7.68 -5.14
N ILE A 69 2.40 8.02 -5.66
CA ILE A 69 2.25 8.75 -6.92
C ILE A 69 2.91 10.13 -6.81
N PHE A 70 2.66 10.88 -5.73
CA PHE A 70 3.30 12.18 -5.50
C PHE A 70 4.83 12.09 -5.50
N ARG A 71 5.38 11.08 -4.84
CA ARG A 71 6.83 10.80 -4.88
C ARG A 71 7.33 10.47 -6.29
N ALA A 72 6.61 9.63 -7.02
CA ALA A 72 6.99 9.23 -8.37
C ALA A 72 7.00 10.40 -9.36
N ILE A 73 6.01 11.31 -9.26
CA ILE A 73 5.96 12.52 -10.09
C ILE A 73 6.79 13.68 -9.51
N ARG A 74 7.50 13.49 -8.39
CA ARG A 74 8.24 14.55 -7.70
C ARG A 74 7.37 15.80 -7.50
N CYS A 75 6.16 15.60 -7.00
CA CYS A 75 5.22 16.68 -6.72
C CYS A 75 5.80 17.58 -5.62
N ALA A 76 5.92 18.87 -5.89
CA ALA A 76 6.29 19.85 -4.88
C ALA A 76 5.15 19.97 -3.85
N ASP A 77 5.46 20.42 -2.63
CA ASP A 77 4.45 20.50 -1.57
C ASP A 77 3.34 21.50 -1.94
N GLU A 78 3.70 22.59 -2.62
CA GLU A 78 2.79 23.61 -3.12
C GLU A 78 1.82 23.07 -4.19
N ASP A 79 2.26 22.08 -4.97
CA ASP A 79 1.43 21.44 -6.00
C ASP A 79 0.48 20.37 -5.41
N LYS A 80 0.79 19.84 -4.21
CA LYS A 80 -0.05 18.81 -3.58
C LYS A 80 -1.41 19.34 -3.19
N ASP A 81 -1.49 20.60 -2.79
CA ASP A 81 -2.74 21.27 -2.38
C ASP A 81 -3.73 21.29 -3.55
N THR A 82 -3.25 21.67 -4.74
CA THR A 82 -4.05 21.67 -5.98
C THR A 82 -4.57 20.25 -6.31
N LEU A 83 -3.74 19.23 -6.10
CA LEU A 83 -4.14 17.83 -6.32
C LEU A 83 -5.07 17.30 -5.22
N ALA A 84 -4.93 17.78 -3.98
CA ALA A 84 -5.79 17.44 -2.84
C ALA A 84 -7.22 17.91 -3.09
N THR A 85 -7.38 19.16 -3.51
CA THR A 85 -8.67 19.74 -3.90
C THR A 85 -9.31 18.95 -5.04
N TYR A 86 -8.52 18.50 -6.03
CA TYR A 86 -9.02 17.66 -7.12
C TYR A 86 -9.54 16.29 -6.65
N MET A 87 -8.90 15.67 -5.65
CA MET A 87 -9.29 14.34 -5.15
C MET A 87 -10.58 14.36 -4.32
N LEU A 88 -10.94 15.50 -3.72
CA LEU A 88 -12.19 15.69 -3.01
C LEU A 88 -13.28 16.10 -4.02
N GLN A 89 -14.01 15.11 -4.55
CA GLN A 89 -15.08 15.32 -5.55
C GLN A 89 -16.25 16.23 -5.07
N ASP A 90 -16.25 16.69 -3.81
CA ASP A 90 -17.32 17.49 -3.18
C ASP A 90 -16.85 18.88 -2.68
N GLY A 91 -16.03 19.59 -3.45
CA GLY A 91 -15.93 21.06 -3.36
C GLY A 91 -15.34 21.64 -2.07
N ALA A 92 -14.41 20.94 -1.42
CA ALA A 92 -13.71 21.49 -0.26
C ALA A 92 -12.57 22.44 -0.68
N ILE A 93 -12.43 23.49 0.14
CA ILE A 93 -11.54 24.64 0.09
C ILE A 93 -10.08 24.22 -0.19
N ASP A 94 -9.28 25.17 -0.68
CA ASP A 94 -7.82 25.15 -0.73
C ASP A 94 -7.26 24.72 0.64
N VAL A 95 -7.11 23.40 0.85
CA VAL A 95 -6.69 22.80 2.11
C VAL A 95 -5.31 22.24 1.86
N ALA A 96 -4.34 22.73 2.64
CA ALA A 96 -2.98 22.24 2.63
C ALA A 96 -2.97 20.71 2.74
N TRP A 97 -2.14 20.02 1.97
CA TRP A 97 -2.09 18.56 1.91
C TRP A 97 -1.97 17.91 3.30
N ASP A 98 -1.19 18.51 4.20
CA ASP A 98 -1.03 18.01 5.57
C ASP A 98 -2.35 18.06 6.37
N GLU A 99 -3.13 19.13 6.18
CA GLU A 99 -4.44 19.28 6.80
C GLU A 99 -5.45 18.32 6.17
N PHE A 100 -5.37 18.10 4.85
CA PHE A 100 -6.16 17.06 4.18
C PHE A 100 -5.86 15.68 4.75
N VAL A 101 -4.58 15.30 4.86
CA VAL A 101 -4.16 14.02 5.43
C VAL A 101 -4.67 13.88 6.86
N ARG A 102 -4.57 14.94 7.67
CA ARG A 102 -5.07 14.96 9.05
C ARG A 102 -6.58 14.71 9.10
N LEU A 103 -7.37 15.45 8.32
CA LEU A 103 -8.83 15.34 8.27
C LEU A 103 -9.28 13.99 7.72
N PHE A 104 -8.64 13.51 6.65
CA PHE A 104 -8.91 12.20 6.06
C PHE A 104 -8.66 11.08 7.08
N ARG A 105 -7.50 11.09 7.75
CA ARG A 105 -7.17 10.10 8.79
C ARG A 105 -8.14 10.20 9.96
N ALA A 106 -8.48 11.40 10.43
CA ALA A 106 -9.47 11.55 11.50
C ALA A 106 -10.85 10.98 11.13
N LYS A 107 -11.28 11.13 9.88
CA LYS A 107 -12.59 10.67 9.41
C LYS A 107 -12.64 9.18 9.09
N PHE A 108 -11.62 8.65 8.41
CA PHE A 108 -11.63 7.28 7.86
C PHE A 108 -10.72 6.30 8.62
N ILE A 109 -9.75 6.80 9.39
CA ILE A 109 -8.82 6.01 10.22
C ILE A 109 -8.78 6.58 11.67
N PRO A 110 -9.94 6.74 12.33
CA PRO A 110 -10.00 7.31 13.67
C PRO A 110 -9.21 6.45 14.66
N GLU A 111 -8.71 7.06 15.74
CA GLU A 111 -7.86 6.42 16.74
C GLU A 111 -8.47 5.12 17.30
N HIS A 112 -9.76 5.11 17.63
CA HIS A 112 -10.46 3.90 18.09
C HIS A 112 -10.42 2.73 17.08
N ASN A 113 -10.35 3.03 15.78
CA ASN A 113 -10.19 2.01 14.75
C ASN A 113 -8.76 1.48 14.72
N GLN A 114 -7.76 2.33 14.96
CA GLN A 114 -6.37 1.90 15.07
C GLN A 114 -6.19 0.99 16.29
N ASP A 115 -6.76 1.35 17.44
CA ASP A 115 -6.78 0.51 18.64
C ASP A 115 -7.44 -0.84 18.35
N ARG A 116 -8.58 -0.84 17.64
CA ARG A 116 -9.25 -2.07 17.23
C ARG A 116 -8.38 -2.93 16.32
N MET A 117 -7.67 -2.34 15.35
CA MET A 117 -6.76 -3.07 14.47
C MET A 117 -5.54 -3.62 15.23
N GLU A 118 -5.05 -2.88 16.22
CA GLU A 118 -4.01 -3.36 17.14
C GLU A 118 -4.52 -4.55 17.95
N GLN A 119 -5.72 -4.48 18.53
CA GLN A 119 -6.33 -5.61 19.24
C GLN A 119 -6.55 -6.82 18.31
N GLU A 120 -6.96 -6.59 17.06
CA GLU A 120 -7.06 -7.65 16.05
C GLU A 120 -5.69 -8.28 15.78
N PHE A 121 -4.63 -7.47 15.66
CA PHE A 121 -3.26 -7.99 15.51
C PHE A 121 -2.80 -8.82 16.73
N LEU A 122 -3.07 -8.33 17.93
CA LEU A 122 -2.71 -9.00 19.19
C LEU A 122 -3.43 -10.35 19.32
N SER A 123 -4.70 -10.41 18.94
CA SER A 123 -5.52 -11.62 18.95
C SER A 123 -5.40 -12.48 17.66
N LEU A 124 -4.65 -12.02 16.66
CA LEU A 124 -4.55 -12.69 15.36
C LEU A 124 -4.02 -14.13 15.50
N ALA A 125 -4.84 -15.07 15.04
CA ALA A 125 -4.54 -16.49 14.96
C ALA A 125 -4.80 -17.02 13.55
N GLN A 126 -4.04 -18.04 13.15
CA GLN A 126 -4.15 -18.67 11.83
C GLN A 126 -5.55 -19.26 11.59
N GLY A 127 -6.22 -19.79 12.61
CA GLY A 127 -7.59 -20.28 12.49
C GLY A 127 -7.73 -21.38 11.44
N SER A 128 -8.57 -21.17 10.43
CA SER A 128 -8.71 -22.06 9.26
C SER A 128 -7.85 -21.67 8.06
N MET A 129 -7.20 -20.51 8.08
CA MET A 129 -6.39 -19.98 6.98
C MET A 129 -5.15 -20.86 6.73
N THR A 130 -4.66 -20.84 5.50
CA THR A 130 -3.31 -21.31 5.19
C THR A 130 -2.26 -20.45 5.89
N VAL A 131 -1.03 -20.94 6.00
CA VAL A 131 0.09 -20.18 6.56
C VAL A 131 0.33 -18.90 5.78
N LEU A 132 0.21 -18.94 4.44
CA LEU A 132 0.42 -17.77 3.59
C LEU A 132 -0.69 -16.71 3.74
N GLU A 133 -1.95 -17.13 3.82
CA GLU A 133 -3.05 -16.19 4.10
C GLU A 133 -2.92 -15.55 5.49
N TYR A 134 -2.48 -16.34 6.47
CA TYR A 134 -2.20 -15.83 7.81
C TYR A 134 -1.04 -14.83 7.80
N GLU A 135 0.05 -15.12 7.09
CA GLU A 135 1.18 -14.19 6.94
C GLU A 135 0.74 -12.88 6.27
N ALA A 136 -0.06 -12.95 5.21
CA ALA A 136 -0.55 -11.76 4.53
C ALA A 136 -1.37 -10.86 5.48
N ARG A 137 -2.24 -11.47 6.32
CA ARG A 137 -2.97 -10.73 7.36
C ARG A 137 -2.05 -10.20 8.46
N PHE A 138 -1.07 -10.99 8.88
CA PHE A 138 -0.09 -10.61 9.89
C PHE A 138 0.70 -9.38 9.43
N SER A 139 1.25 -9.41 8.21
CA SER A 139 1.97 -8.32 7.58
C SER A 139 1.09 -7.07 7.46
N LYS A 140 -0.16 -7.23 7.03
CA LYS A 140 -1.13 -6.13 6.92
C LYS A 140 -1.46 -5.46 8.25
N LEU A 141 -1.57 -6.23 9.34
CA LEU A 141 -1.93 -5.71 10.66
C LEU A 141 -0.71 -5.26 11.49
N SER A 142 0.48 -5.74 11.16
CA SER A 142 1.74 -5.45 11.88
C SER A 142 2.05 -3.96 12.04
N LYS A 143 1.63 -3.13 11.07
CA LYS A 143 1.78 -1.67 11.07
C LYS A 143 1.10 -0.97 12.25
N TYR A 144 0.07 -1.57 12.85
CA TYR A 144 -0.64 -1.00 14.00
C TYR A 144 -0.02 -1.38 15.35
N ALA A 145 0.98 -2.28 15.37
CA ALA A 145 1.68 -2.68 16.59
C ALA A 145 3.20 -2.52 16.47
N PRO A 146 3.70 -1.29 16.19
CA PRO A 146 5.13 -1.04 15.95
C PRO A 146 6.00 -1.47 17.13
N HIS A 147 5.48 -1.38 18.36
CA HIS A 147 6.17 -1.77 19.59
C HIS A 147 6.48 -3.28 19.68
N ILE A 148 5.71 -4.14 19.01
CA ILE A 148 6.00 -5.59 18.90
C ILE A 148 6.89 -5.87 17.71
N MET A 149 6.68 -5.14 16.61
CA MET A 149 7.37 -5.35 15.33
C MET A 149 8.79 -4.78 15.29
N ALA A 150 9.15 -3.93 16.23
CA ALA A 150 10.50 -3.36 16.34
C ALA A 150 11.60 -4.42 16.61
N ASP A 151 11.25 -5.54 17.23
CA ASP A 151 12.19 -6.61 17.57
C ASP A 151 11.87 -7.87 16.77
N GLU A 152 12.81 -8.33 15.95
CA GLU A 152 12.62 -9.47 15.05
C GLU A 152 12.36 -10.78 15.84
N ARG A 153 12.95 -10.95 17.02
CA ARG A 153 12.68 -12.11 17.89
C ARG A 153 11.27 -12.05 18.45
N ARG A 154 10.80 -10.88 18.90
CA ARG A 154 9.41 -10.71 19.40
C ARG A 154 8.39 -10.92 18.28
N LYS A 155 8.67 -10.38 17.09
CA LYS A 155 7.89 -10.57 15.88
C LYS A 155 7.78 -12.04 15.48
N THR A 156 8.91 -12.73 15.37
CA THR A 156 8.96 -14.16 15.05
C THR A 156 8.19 -14.98 16.08
N LYS A 157 8.37 -14.70 17.37
CA LYS A 157 7.64 -15.37 18.45
C LYS A 157 6.13 -15.13 18.36
N LYS A 158 5.69 -13.89 18.10
CA LYS A 158 4.26 -13.56 17.94
C LYS A 158 3.64 -14.31 16.77
N PHE A 159 4.34 -14.39 15.64
CA PHE A 159 3.90 -15.15 14.47
C PHE A 159 3.73 -16.64 14.81
N VAL A 160 4.76 -17.27 15.38
CA VAL A 160 4.71 -18.70 15.77
C VAL A 160 3.60 -18.98 16.79
N MET A 161 3.35 -18.06 17.74
CA MET A 161 2.29 -18.23 18.74
C MET A 161 0.88 -18.16 18.15
N GLY A 162 0.69 -17.41 17.07
CA GLY A 162 -0.59 -17.32 16.38
C GLY A 162 -0.85 -18.45 15.38
N LEU A 163 0.13 -19.30 15.07
CA LEU A 163 -0.07 -20.48 14.21
C LEU A 163 -1.01 -21.51 14.86
N LYS A 164 -1.62 -22.35 14.03
CA LYS A 164 -2.42 -23.50 14.47
C LYS A 164 -1.62 -24.36 15.46
N PRO A 165 -2.25 -24.92 16.52
CA PRO A 165 -1.54 -25.71 17.54
C PRO A 165 -0.66 -26.84 16.99
N SER A 166 -1.10 -27.48 15.90
CA SER A 166 -0.39 -28.58 15.22
C SER A 166 0.89 -28.15 14.50
N LEU A 167 0.97 -26.89 14.04
CA LEU A 167 2.18 -26.29 13.48
C LEU A 167 3.03 -25.67 14.57
N ARG A 168 2.42 -24.89 15.47
CA ARG A 168 3.08 -24.23 16.59
C ARG A 168 3.92 -25.19 17.43
N THR A 169 3.38 -26.35 17.78
CA THR A 169 4.12 -27.34 18.61
C THR A 169 5.43 -27.78 17.94
N ARG A 170 5.43 -27.94 16.61
CA ARG A 170 6.63 -28.33 15.87
C ARG A 170 7.60 -27.17 15.71
N LEU A 171 7.10 -25.96 15.46
CA LEU A 171 7.97 -24.80 15.24
C LEU A 171 8.59 -24.22 16.51
N VAL A 172 7.92 -24.33 17.66
CA VAL A 172 8.46 -23.87 18.96
C VAL A 172 9.72 -24.64 19.36
N ALA A 173 9.86 -25.89 18.91
CA ALA A 173 11.03 -26.72 19.23
C ALA A 173 12.34 -26.21 18.61
N PHE A 174 12.27 -25.36 17.58
CA PHE A 174 13.45 -24.96 16.78
C PHE A 174 13.90 -23.50 16.95
N ASP A 175 13.34 -22.74 17.91
CA ASP A 175 13.64 -21.31 18.21
C ASP A 175 14.11 -20.49 16.98
N HIS A 176 13.20 -20.31 16.02
CA HIS A 176 13.46 -19.57 14.79
C HIS A 176 13.88 -18.12 15.11
N ARG A 177 14.96 -17.64 14.46
CA ARG A 177 15.53 -16.32 14.74
C ARG A 177 14.89 -15.22 13.93
N THR A 178 14.37 -15.57 12.75
CA THR A 178 13.75 -14.64 11.81
C THR A 178 12.33 -15.07 11.45
N LEU A 179 11.50 -14.11 11.04
CA LEU A 179 10.15 -14.40 10.57
C LEU A 179 10.17 -15.29 9.33
N ASP A 180 11.14 -15.07 8.42
CA ASP A 180 11.27 -15.81 7.17
C ASP A 180 11.58 -17.31 7.41
N GLU A 181 12.50 -17.60 8.34
CA GLU A 181 12.79 -18.98 8.76
C GLU A 181 11.53 -19.67 9.30
N ALA A 182 10.80 -18.98 10.19
CA ALA A 182 9.57 -19.51 10.77
C ALA A 182 8.48 -19.72 9.72
N LEU A 183 8.32 -18.79 8.78
CA LEU A 183 7.36 -18.87 7.68
C LEU A 183 7.66 -20.07 6.78
N SER A 184 8.91 -20.18 6.34
CA SER A 184 9.38 -21.29 5.49
C SER A 184 9.16 -22.64 6.16
N ALA A 185 9.48 -22.75 7.46
CA ALA A 185 9.23 -23.97 8.23
C ALA A 185 7.74 -24.28 8.36
N ALA A 186 6.90 -23.27 8.63
CA ALA A 186 5.45 -23.42 8.74
C ALA A 186 4.82 -23.91 7.42
N CYS A 187 5.22 -23.33 6.28
CA CYS A 187 4.74 -23.72 4.97
C CYS A 187 5.08 -25.17 4.62
N ARG A 188 6.33 -25.59 4.85
CA ARG A 188 6.74 -26.99 4.65
C ARG A 188 5.88 -27.93 5.49
N GLN A 189 5.70 -27.58 6.76
CA GLN A 189 4.98 -28.43 7.69
C GLN A 189 3.47 -28.51 7.41
N GLU A 190 2.88 -27.42 6.90
CA GLU A 190 1.49 -27.40 6.45
C GLU A 190 1.29 -28.31 5.22
N GLY A 191 2.19 -28.21 4.23
CA GLY A 191 2.14 -29.05 3.03
C GLY A 191 2.28 -30.55 3.31
N GLU A 192 3.24 -30.95 4.17
CA GLU A 192 3.40 -32.35 4.58
C GLU A 192 2.14 -32.90 5.27
N MET A 193 1.49 -32.07 6.09
CA MET A 193 0.30 -32.49 6.82
C MET A 193 -0.92 -32.60 5.90
N GLU A 194 -1.05 -31.71 4.92
CA GLU A 194 -2.10 -31.79 3.90
C GLU A 194 -1.96 -33.06 3.05
N GLN A 195 -0.74 -33.37 2.59
CA GLN A 195 -0.45 -34.62 1.86
C GLN A 195 -0.84 -35.86 2.67
N TYR A 196 -0.44 -35.94 3.94
CA TYR A 196 -0.80 -37.04 4.82
C TYR A 196 -2.33 -37.20 4.98
N LEU A 197 -3.05 -36.09 5.15
CA LEU A 197 -4.51 -36.12 5.28
C LEU A 197 -5.18 -36.62 4.00
N ASP A 198 -4.69 -36.22 2.83
CA ASP A 198 -5.24 -36.65 1.54
C ASP A 198 -4.94 -38.11 1.24
N GLU A 199 -3.74 -38.60 1.55
CA GLU A 199 -3.40 -40.02 1.48
C GLU A 199 -4.31 -40.88 2.37
N LYS A 200 -4.60 -40.39 3.58
CA LYS A 200 -5.49 -41.07 4.53
C LYS A 200 -6.93 -41.09 4.02
N LYS A 201 -7.45 -39.98 3.49
CA LYS A 201 -8.79 -39.92 2.86
C LYS A 201 -8.87 -40.86 1.66
N ALA A 202 -7.85 -40.86 0.79
CA ALA A 202 -7.80 -41.74 -0.36
C ALA A 202 -7.79 -43.23 0.06
N SER A 203 -7.03 -43.56 1.10
CA SER A 203 -6.99 -44.91 1.68
C SER A 203 -8.33 -45.34 2.27
N GLN A 204 -9.02 -44.45 2.97
CA GLN A 204 -10.36 -44.71 3.51
C GLN A 204 -11.39 -44.91 2.39
N LYS A 205 -11.37 -44.08 1.36
CA LYS A 205 -12.25 -44.21 0.19
C LYS A 205 -12.02 -45.53 -0.54
N ARG A 206 -10.76 -45.95 -0.72
CA ARG A 206 -10.42 -47.27 -1.28
C ARG A 206 -10.98 -48.40 -0.43
N ARG A 207 -10.83 -48.36 0.90
CA ARG A 207 -11.37 -49.38 1.81
C ARG A 207 -12.90 -49.45 1.75
N ALA A 208 -13.59 -48.31 1.75
CA ALA A 208 -15.05 -48.25 1.65
C ALA A 208 -15.55 -48.82 0.30
N ALA A 209 -14.88 -48.49 -0.81
CA ALA A 209 -15.22 -49.01 -2.13
C ALA A 209 -15.00 -50.53 -2.24
N THR A 210 -13.94 -51.06 -1.62
CA THR A 210 -13.69 -52.51 -1.56
C THR A 210 -14.79 -53.22 -0.78
N PHE A 211 -15.23 -52.66 0.35
CA PHE A 211 -16.30 -53.23 1.17
C PHE A 211 -17.64 -53.27 0.41
N GLN A 212 -18.02 -52.17 -0.24
CA GLN A 212 -19.24 -52.11 -1.07
C GLN A 212 -19.22 -53.08 -2.26
N ARG A 213 -18.05 -53.33 -2.87
CA ARG A 213 -17.91 -54.34 -3.95
C ARG A 213 -18.08 -55.77 -3.44
N GLN A 214 -17.62 -56.07 -2.23
CA GLN A 214 -17.77 -57.41 -1.64
C GLN A 214 -19.23 -57.69 -1.21
N ASP A 215 -19.92 -56.69 -0.67
CA ASP A 215 -21.35 -56.78 -0.31
C ASP A 215 -22.23 -57.06 -1.54
N LYS A 216 -22.01 -56.32 -2.65
CA LYS A 216 -22.74 -56.54 -3.90
C LYS A 216 -22.51 -57.92 -4.51
N LYS A 217 -21.29 -58.46 -4.41
CA LYS A 217 -21.01 -59.82 -4.88
C LYS A 217 -21.76 -60.86 -4.06
N LYS A 218 -21.78 -60.74 -2.72
CA LYS A 218 -22.54 -61.67 -1.86
C LYS A 218 -24.04 -61.66 -2.13
N ALA A 219 -24.61 -60.49 -2.41
CA ALA A 219 -26.03 -60.36 -2.74
C ALA A 219 -26.41 -61.04 -4.07
N VAL A 220 -25.50 -61.12 -5.06
CA VAL A 220 -25.76 -61.74 -6.36
C VAL A 220 -25.75 -63.27 -6.30
N TYR A 221 -24.99 -63.88 -5.37
CA TYR A 221 -24.94 -65.35 -5.22
C TYR A 221 -26.03 -65.93 -4.29
N GLN A 222 -26.96 -65.11 -3.80
CA GLN A 222 -28.08 -65.53 -2.95
C GLN A 222 -29.45 -65.44 -3.65
N THR A 223 -29.47 -65.22 -4.96
CA THR A 223 -30.65 -65.30 -5.85
C THR A 223 -30.46 -66.43 -6.84
#